data_AF-A0A8J1ZLB8-F1
#
_entry.id   AF-A0A8J1ZLB8-F1
#
_cell.length_a   1.000
_cell.length_b   1.000
_cell.length_c   1.000
_cell.angle_alpha   90.00
_cell.angle_beta   90.00
_cell.angle_gamma   90.00
#
_symmetry.space_group_name_H-M   'P 1'
#
loop_
_entity.id
_entity.type
_entity.pdbx_description
1 polymer ?
#
loop_
_entity_poly.entity_id
_entity_poly.type
_entity_poly.pdbx_seq_one_letter_code
_entity_poly.pdbx_strand_id
1 'polypeptide(L)'
;MRKGTNKRTNVSYGNPIIADIEHQKMMLRHREQLKKMQCSIDNNPPAPQPHLQLFGRDYFAKKRATTEAAFQDLKMIQSIARTMTRPVEAPRGLPSGPIKSLNHSHRKKELFRITMENHLLLERLEKTQPMMNNQKLEEEAVARRLHMINCSYSARRNGLYDDLLGKRTHKLKLSKTGAESAPTLPAIENQTHATELPPNVVPDPPAEVAPAAPVAARRVATGGDDEVVATDEEVKEEYENEEFEKEYEEEFEQSDA
;
A
#
# COMPACT_ATOMS: atom_id res chain seq x y z
N MET A 1 14.80 13.49 43.10
CA MET A 1 15.87 14.42 42.66
C MET A 1 16.17 14.17 41.19
N ARG A 2 15.83 15.10 40.29
CA ARG A 2 16.24 14.99 38.88
C ARG A 2 17.72 15.37 38.81
N LYS A 3 18.61 14.42 38.51
CA LYS A 3 20.00 14.73 38.16
C LYS A 3 19.94 15.73 36.99
N GLY A 4 20.38 16.96 37.23
CA GLY A 4 20.48 17.98 36.18
C GLY A 4 21.47 17.51 35.14
N THR A 5 20.97 16.94 34.05
CA THR A 5 21.79 16.68 32.88
C THR A 5 22.36 18.03 32.42
N ASN A 6 23.66 18.06 32.20
CA ASN A 6 24.39 19.27 31.85
C ASN A 6 23.87 19.75 30.49
N LYS A 7 22.93 20.71 30.48
CA LYS A 7 22.22 21.18 29.27
C LYS A 7 23.16 21.71 28.20
N ARG A 8 24.39 22.09 28.57
CA ARG A 8 25.41 22.63 27.68
C ARG A 8 26.12 21.59 26.81
N THR A 9 26.09 20.30 27.13
CA THR A 9 26.89 19.28 26.43
C THR A 9 26.07 18.30 25.60
N ASN A 10 24.75 18.44 25.56
CA ASN A 10 23.92 17.56 24.75
C ASN A 10 23.89 18.06 23.30
N VAL A 11 24.79 17.54 22.47
CA VAL A 11 24.94 17.85 21.04
C VAL A 11 24.01 17.02 20.14
N SER A 12 23.16 16.16 20.71
CA SER A 12 22.25 15.29 19.93
C SER A 12 21.30 16.08 19.01
N TYR A 13 20.96 17.31 19.39
CA TYR A 13 20.11 18.20 18.59
C TYR A 13 20.75 19.58 18.51
N GLY A 14 20.89 20.12 17.30
CA GLY A 14 21.47 21.46 17.10
C GLY A 14 20.59 22.61 17.61
N ASN A 15 19.32 22.35 17.93
CA ASN A 15 18.37 23.33 18.46
C ASN A 15 17.61 22.74 19.67
N PRO A 16 17.65 23.38 20.85
CA PRO A 16 17.00 22.87 22.06
C PRO A 16 15.47 22.76 21.95
N ILE A 17 14.83 23.67 21.22
CA ILE A 17 13.36 23.64 21.04
C ILE A 17 12.95 22.37 20.28
N ILE A 18 13.73 22.00 19.27
CA ILE A 18 13.49 20.79 18.48
C ILE A 18 13.71 19.54 19.33
N ALA A 19 14.72 19.56 20.21
CA ALA A 19 14.98 18.47 21.14
C ALA A 19 13.78 18.21 22.06
N ASP A 20 13.18 19.27 22.60
CA ASP A 20 12.00 19.16 23.47
C ASP A 20 10.77 18.62 22.72
N ILE A 21 10.54 19.10 21.49
CA ILE A 21 9.45 18.62 20.63
C ILE A 21 9.63 17.14 20.28
N GLU A 22 10.83 16.72 19.86
CA GLU A 22 11.12 15.32 19.53
C GLU A 22 11.00 14.42 20.76
N HIS A 23 11.48 14.87 21.93
CA HIS A 23 11.30 14.15 23.18
C HIS A 23 9.82 13.96 23.52
N GLN A 24 9.00 15.00 23.41
CA GLN A 24 7.55 14.90 23.61
C GLN A 24 6.89 13.93 22.62
N LYS A 25 7.26 14.00 21.34
CA LYS A 25 6.76 13.11 20.29
C LYS A 25 7.14 11.65 20.55
N MET A 26 8.36 11.39 21.01
CA MET A 26 8.84 10.07 21.42
C MET A 26 8.03 9.54 22.61
N MET A 27 7.79 10.38 23.62
CA MET A 27 6.97 10.01 24.78
C MET A 27 5.52 9.71 24.41
N LEU A 28 4.93 10.48 23.48
CA LEU A 28 3.58 10.23 22.97
C LEU A 28 3.51 8.90 22.21
N ARG A 29 4.44 8.65 21.28
CA ARG A 29 4.54 7.38 20.54
C ARG A 29 4.69 6.19 21.48
N HIS A 30 5.57 6.30 22.47
CA HIS A 30 5.75 5.27 23.48
C HIS A 30 4.44 4.99 24.24
N ARG A 31 3.71 6.04 24.63
CA ARG A 31 2.41 5.90 25.29
C ARG A 31 1.35 5.26 24.39
N GLU A 32 1.31 5.63 23.12
CA GLU A 32 0.42 5.00 22.14
C GLU A 32 0.75 3.53 21.90
N GLN A 33 2.03 3.19 21.83
CA GLN A 33 2.50 1.80 21.72
C GLN A 33 2.10 1.00 22.95
N LEU A 34 2.32 1.52 24.16
CA LEU A 34 1.89 0.87 25.40
C LEU A 34 0.38 0.64 25.46
N LYS A 35 -0.43 1.59 24.94
CA LYS A 35 -1.89 1.42 24.84
C LYS A 35 -2.30 0.33 23.85
N LYS A 36 -1.55 0.17 22.76
CA LYS A 36 -1.82 -0.81 21.69
C LYS A 36 -1.18 -2.18 21.96
N MET A 37 -0.26 -2.26 22.90
CA MET A 37 0.48 -3.48 23.20
C MET A 37 -0.47 -4.51 23.81
N GLN A 38 -0.71 -5.59 23.07
CA GLN A 38 -1.40 -6.76 23.62
C GLN A 38 -0.38 -7.65 24.32
N CYS A 39 -0.83 -8.36 25.35
CA CYS A 39 -0.05 -9.42 25.97
C CYS A 39 0.08 -10.60 25.00
N SER A 40 1.10 -10.57 24.14
CA SER A 40 1.49 -11.74 23.34
C SER A 40 2.61 -12.49 24.06
N ILE A 41 2.34 -13.74 24.43
CA ILE A 41 3.41 -14.69 24.70
C ILE A 41 4.03 -15.01 23.33
N ASP A 42 5.28 -14.62 23.13
CA ASP A 42 6.01 -14.93 21.91
C ASP A 42 6.31 -16.43 21.88
N ASN A 43 5.48 -17.16 21.14
CA ASN A 43 5.68 -18.59 20.89
C ASN A 43 6.52 -18.82 19.62
N ASN A 44 7.06 -17.77 18.99
CA ASN A 44 7.92 -17.95 17.84
C ASN A 44 9.25 -18.58 18.27
N PRO A 45 9.82 -19.46 17.44
CA PRO A 45 11.15 -19.96 17.70
C PRO A 45 12.16 -18.80 17.68
N PRO A 46 13.22 -18.85 18.51
CA PRO A 46 14.22 -17.79 18.54
C PRO A 46 14.87 -17.63 17.16
N ALA A 47 15.23 -16.38 16.83
CA ALA A 47 15.88 -16.08 15.55
C ALA A 47 17.17 -16.92 15.39
N PRO A 48 17.42 -17.47 14.19
CA PRO A 48 18.60 -18.31 13.95
C PRO A 48 19.88 -17.49 14.16
N GLN A 49 20.71 -17.92 15.10
CA GLN A 49 21.97 -17.26 15.41
C GLN A 49 22.98 -17.54 14.29
N PRO A 50 23.65 -16.52 13.72
CA PRO A 50 24.53 -16.69 12.56
C PRO A 50 25.73 -17.61 12.86
N HIS A 51 26.16 -17.69 14.11
CA HIS A 51 27.23 -18.57 14.56
C HIS A 51 26.78 -20.01 14.86
N LEU A 52 25.47 -20.26 14.93
CA LEU A 52 24.88 -21.61 15.01
C LEU A 52 24.33 -22.08 13.66
N GLN A 53 24.46 -21.29 12.60
CA GLN A 53 24.12 -21.72 11.24
C GLN A 53 25.09 -22.82 10.84
N LEU A 54 24.68 -24.07 11.08
CA LEU A 54 25.27 -25.25 10.47
C LEU A 54 25.04 -25.10 8.96
N PHE A 55 26.01 -24.49 8.27
CA PHE A 55 26.00 -24.31 6.82
C PHE A 55 25.60 -25.63 6.15
N GLY A 56 24.41 -25.65 5.54
CA GLY A 56 23.79 -26.85 4.99
C GLY A 56 22.43 -27.19 5.59
N ARG A 57 22.26 -27.21 6.92
CA ARG A 57 21.00 -27.65 7.55
C ARG A 57 19.84 -26.71 7.21
N ASP A 58 20.06 -25.41 7.30
CA ASP A 58 19.06 -24.40 6.96
C ASP A 58 18.76 -24.36 5.46
N TYR A 59 19.76 -24.66 4.63
CA TYR A 59 19.57 -24.78 3.19
C TYR A 59 18.69 -25.98 2.84
N PHE A 60 18.91 -27.14 3.46
CA PHE A 60 18.06 -28.31 3.31
C PHE A 60 16.65 -28.07 3.85
N ALA A 61 16.51 -27.38 5.00
CA ALA A 61 15.21 -27.03 5.56
C ALA A 61 14.41 -26.11 4.62
N LYS A 62 15.05 -25.06 4.08
CA LYS A 62 14.43 -24.16 3.09
C LYS A 62 14.05 -24.91 1.82
N LYS A 63 14.97 -25.70 1.24
CA LYS A 63 14.67 -26.52 0.06
C LYS A 63 13.51 -27.47 0.31
N ARG A 64 13.52 -28.18 1.45
CA ARG A 64 12.44 -29.08 1.84
C ARG A 64 11.12 -28.34 1.95
N ALA A 65 11.09 -27.18 2.61
CA ALA A 65 9.88 -26.38 2.74
C ALA A 65 9.33 -25.93 1.38
N THR A 66 10.20 -25.46 0.47
CA THR A 66 9.81 -25.07 -0.89
C THR A 66 9.27 -26.26 -1.69
N THR A 67 9.95 -27.41 -1.63
CA THR A 67 9.47 -28.61 -2.34
C THR A 67 8.18 -29.15 -1.74
N GLU A 68 8.03 -29.09 -0.42
CA GLU A 68 6.83 -29.54 0.28
C GLU A 68 5.63 -28.67 -0.09
N ALA A 69 5.80 -27.35 -0.13
CA ALA A 69 4.79 -26.42 -0.61
C ALA A 69 4.37 -26.75 -2.06
N ALA A 70 5.34 -26.92 -2.97
CA ALA A 70 5.05 -27.28 -4.36
C ALA A 70 4.30 -28.63 -4.48
N PHE A 71 4.64 -29.63 -3.65
CA PHE A 71 3.92 -30.91 -3.63
C PHE A 71 2.51 -30.79 -3.06
N GLN A 72 2.30 -29.91 -2.07
CA GLN A 72 0.95 -29.63 -1.54
C GLN A 72 0.08 -28.99 -2.62
N ASP A 73 0.62 -28.02 -3.37
CA ASP A 73 -0.07 -27.37 -4.48
C ASP A 73 -0.41 -28.37 -5.59
N LEU A 74 0.56 -29.21 -5.99
CA LEU A 74 0.34 -30.23 -7.00
C LEU A 74 -0.78 -31.21 -6.57
N LYS A 75 -0.78 -31.65 -5.32
CA LYS A 75 -1.84 -32.52 -4.79
C LYS A 75 -3.19 -31.82 -4.75
N MET A 76 -3.22 -30.55 -4.38
CA MET A 76 -4.44 -29.73 -4.40
C MET A 76 -4.99 -29.65 -5.83
N ILE A 77 -4.17 -29.31 -6.82
CA ILE A 77 -4.56 -29.24 -8.24
C ILE A 77 -5.05 -30.60 -8.74
N GLN A 78 -4.32 -31.68 -8.45
CA GLN A 78 -4.75 -33.04 -8.80
C GLN A 78 -6.10 -33.42 -8.17
N SER A 79 -6.34 -32.98 -6.93
CA SER A 79 -7.62 -33.23 -6.25
C SER A 79 -8.76 -32.47 -6.94
N ILE A 80 -8.54 -31.22 -7.35
CA ILE A 80 -9.51 -30.40 -8.08
C ILE A 80 -9.80 -31.04 -9.44
N ALA A 81 -8.77 -31.34 -10.22
CA ALA A 81 -8.90 -31.98 -11.52
C ALA A 81 -9.68 -33.30 -11.43
N ARG A 82 -9.34 -34.15 -10.44
CA ARG A 82 -10.07 -35.40 -10.20
C ARG A 82 -11.53 -35.17 -9.85
N THR A 83 -11.86 -34.13 -9.07
CA THR A 83 -13.26 -33.82 -8.76
C THR A 83 -14.02 -33.22 -9.94
N MET A 84 -13.34 -32.46 -10.81
CA MET A 84 -13.93 -31.85 -11.99
C MET A 84 -14.19 -32.87 -13.11
N THR A 85 -13.28 -33.83 -13.30
CA THR A 85 -13.40 -34.86 -14.34
C THR A 85 -14.10 -36.13 -13.86
N ARG A 86 -14.48 -36.22 -12.58
CA ARG A 86 -15.19 -37.38 -12.05
C ARG A 86 -16.55 -37.49 -12.77
N PRO A 87 -16.80 -38.55 -13.55
CA PRO A 87 -18.13 -38.76 -14.11
C PRO A 87 -19.11 -38.92 -12.95
N VAL A 88 -20.24 -38.22 -13.03
CA VAL A 88 -21.30 -38.35 -12.04
C VAL A 88 -21.94 -39.71 -12.25
N GLU A 89 -21.45 -40.72 -11.52
CA GLU A 89 -22.08 -42.03 -11.46
C GLU A 89 -23.45 -41.88 -10.79
N ALA A 90 -24.47 -41.59 -11.59
CA ALA A 90 -25.84 -41.68 -11.14
C ALA A 90 -26.10 -43.16 -10.77
N PRO A 91 -26.62 -43.46 -9.57
CA PRO A 91 -26.94 -44.83 -9.20
C PRO A 91 -27.82 -45.45 -10.28
N ARG A 92 -27.38 -46.59 -10.84
CA ARG A 92 -28.09 -47.31 -11.91
C ARG A 92 -29.52 -47.58 -11.44
N GLY A 93 -30.49 -46.89 -12.04
CA GLY A 93 -31.92 -47.04 -11.72
C GLY A 93 -32.61 -45.79 -11.16
N LEU A 94 -31.90 -44.68 -10.89
CA LEU A 94 -32.58 -43.40 -10.67
C LEU A 94 -33.04 -42.81 -12.02
N PRO A 95 -34.28 -42.31 -12.12
CA PRO A 95 -34.78 -41.71 -13.36
C PRO A 95 -33.85 -40.58 -13.80
N SER A 96 -33.58 -40.51 -15.11
CA SER A 96 -32.79 -39.46 -15.77
C SER A 96 -33.51 -38.11 -15.61
N GLY A 97 -33.35 -37.53 -14.44
CA GLY A 97 -33.92 -36.26 -14.02
C GLY A 97 -33.03 -35.67 -12.95
N PRO A 98 -33.08 -34.34 -12.73
CA PRO A 98 -32.25 -33.69 -11.74
C PRO A 98 -32.48 -34.36 -10.39
N ILE A 99 -31.45 -35.05 -9.88
CA ILE A 99 -31.48 -35.69 -8.57
C ILE A 99 -31.62 -34.57 -7.55
N LYS A 100 -32.86 -34.24 -7.18
CA LYS A 100 -33.19 -33.22 -6.19
C LYS A 100 -32.75 -33.75 -4.85
N SER A 101 -31.47 -33.51 -4.52
CA SER A 101 -30.97 -33.66 -3.15
C SER A 101 -31.94 -32.95 -2.21
N LEU A 102 -32.25 -33.58 -1.07
CA LEU A 102 -33.07 -32.96 -0.01
C LEU A 102 -32.50 -31.58 0.40
N ASN A 103 -31.20 -31.37 0.22
CA ASN A 103 -30.48 -30.13 0.51
C ASN A 103 -30.26 -29.22 -0.71
N HIS A 104 -30.91 -29.48 -1.85
CA HIS A 104 -30.69 -28.71 -3.08
C HIS A 104 -30.99 -27.22 -2.90
N SER A 105 -32.10 -26.87 -2.22
CA SER A 105 -32.48 -25.49 -1.96
C SER A 105 -31.46 -24.75 -1.07
N HIS A 106 -30.95 -25.41 -0.04
CA HIS A 106 -29.91 -24.85 0.83
C HIS A 106 -28.60 -24.66 0.06
N ARG A 107 -28.18 -25.67 -0.71
CA ARG A 107 -26.97 -25.58 -1.54
C ARG A 107 -27.07 -24.48 -2.59
N LYS A 108 -28.24 -24.30 -3.22
CA LYS A 108 -28.49 -23.20 -4.17
C LYS A 108 -28.38 -21.83 -3.49
N LYS A 109 -28.95 -21.69 -2.29
CA LYS A 109 -28.86 -20.44 -1.50
C LYS A 109 -27.41 -20.13 -1.11
N GLU A 110 -26.67 -21.13 -0.66
CA GLU A 110 -25.25 -21.01 -0.32
C GLU A 110 -24.39 -20.66 -1.54
N LEU A 111 -24.63 -21.32 -2.67
CA LEU A 111 -23.95 -21.01 -3.92
C LEU A 111 -24.16 -19.54 -4.32
N PHE A 112 -25.41 -19.07 -4.25
CA PHE A 112 -25.73 -17.67 -4.54
C PHE A 112 -25.04 -16.70 -3.57
N ARG A 113 -25.01 -17.02 -2.27
CA ARG A 113 -24.27 -16.23 -1.27
C ARG A 113 -22.79 -16.13 -1.63
N ILE A 114 -22.15 -17.26 -1.90
CA ILE A 114 -20.73 -17.32 -2.26
C ILE A 114 -20.46 -16.51 -3.53
N THR A 115 -21.31 -16.64 -4.56
CA THR A 115 -21.17 -15.87 -5.80
C THR A 115 -21.28 -14.36 -5.56
N MET A 116 -22.22 -13.92 -4.71
CA MET A 116 -22.35 -12.49 -4.36
C MET A 116 -21.15 -11.98 -3.55
N GLU A 117 -20.67 -12.75 -2.58
CA GLU A 117 -19.46 -12.40 -1.81
C GLU A 117 -18.22 -12.32 -2.71
N ASN A 118 -18.09 -13.23 -3.68
CA ASN A 118 -17.00 -13.20 -4.65
C ASN A 118 -17.06 -11.97 -5.55
N HIS A 119 -18.23 -11.61 -6.10
CA HIS A 119 -18.37 -10.39 -6.89
C HIS A 119 -18.03 -9.14 -6.08
N LEU A 120 -18.45 -9.09 -4.82
CA LEU A 120 -18.13 -7.99 -3.91
C LEU A 120 -16.62 -7.90 -3.65
N LEU A 121 -15.93 -9.04 -3.51
CA LEU A 121 -14.48 -9.08 -3.37
C LEU A 121 -13.76 -8.59 -4.64
N LEU A 122 -14.20 -9.03 -5.82
CA LEU A 122 -13.65 -8.56 -7.09
C LEU A 122 -13.87 -7.06 -7.27
N GLU A 123 -15.07 -6.56 -7.00
CA GLU A 123 -15.37 -5.13 -7.05
C GLU A 123 -14.49 -4.33 -6.08
N ARG A 124 -14.21 -4.87 -4.89
CA ARG A 124 -13.25 -4.27 -3.96
C ARG A 124 -11.85 -4.27 -4.52
N LEU A 125 -11.37 -5.37 -5.09
CA LEU A 125 -10.04 -5.46 -5.68
C LEU A 125 -9.86 -4.47 -6.84
N GLU A 126 -10.86 -4.37 -7.72
CA GLU A 126 -10.89 -3.41 -8.83
C GLU A 126 -10.92 -1.96 -8.35
N LYS A 127 -11.73 -1.67 -7.32
CA LYS A 127 -11.83 -0.32 -6.73
C LYS A 127 -10.66 0.03 -5.81
N THR A 128 -9.85 -0.94 -5.39
CA THR A 128 -8.71 -0.70 -4.53
C THR A 128 -7.65 0.04 -5.35
N GLN A 129 -7.72 1.36 -5.34
CA GLN A 129 -6.67 2.19 -5.92
C GLN A 129 -5.39 2.06 -5.08
N PRO A 130 -4.20 2.18 -5.71
CA PRO A 130 -2.94 2.21 -4.98
C PRO A 130 -2.98 3.34 -3.95
N MET A 131 -2.88 2.98 -2.67
CA MET A 131 -2.96 3.93 -1.54
C MET A 131 -1.80 4.93 -1.48
N MET A 132 -0.84 4.87 -2.41
CA MET A 132 0.25 5.83 -2.50
C MET A 132 -0.24 7.12 -3.16
N ASN A 133 -0.73 8.04 -2.32
CA ASN A 133 -0.94 9.43 -2.72
C ASN A 133 0.44 10.11 -2.88
N ASN A 134 0.88 10.27 -4.13
CA ASN A 134 2.16 10.91 -4.48
C ASN A 134 2.26 12.34 -3.92
N GLN A 135 1.15 13.10 -3.90
CA GLN A 135 1.15 14.45 -3.35
C GLN A 135 1.47 14.44 -1.85
N LYS A 136 0.85 13.52 -1.10
CA LYS A 136 1.14 13.36 0.33
C LYS A 136 2.60 12.93 0.57
N LEU A 137 3.13 12.05 -0.26
CA LEU A 137 4.54 11.62 -0.18
C LEU A 137 5.50 12.79 -0.45
N GLU A 138 5.19 13.64 -1.43
CA GLU A 138 5.95 14.85 -1.74
C GLU A 138 5.89 15.86 -0.58
N GLU A 139 4.71 16.12 -0.04
CA GLU A 139 4.52 16.99 1.13
C GLU A 139 5.31 16.47 2.35
N GLU A 140 5.23 15.17 2.63
CA GLU A 140 6.00 14.53 3.70
C GLU A 140 7.51 14.57 3.43
N ALA A 141 7.94 14.46 2.17
CA ALA A 141 9.35 14.59 1.80
C ALA A 141 9.85 16.03 2.01
N VAL A 142 9.07 17.04 1.62
CA VAL A 142 9.37 18.46 1.86
C VAL A 142 9.41 18.76 3.36
N ALA A 143 8.41 18.31 4.12
CA ALA A 143 8.35 18.50 5.57
C ALA A 143 9.54 17.83 6.29
N ARG A 144 9.91 16.60 5.90
CA ARG A 144 11.10 15.92 6.42
C ARG A 144 12.38 16.65 6.07
N ARG A 145 12.51 17.16 4.85
CA ARG A 145 13.69 17.93 4.41
C ARG A 145 13.82 19.22 5.21
N LEU A 146 12.74 19.96 5.42
CA LEU A 146 12.72 21.16 6.27
C LEU A 146 13.07 20.84 7.72
N HIS A 147 12.51 19.76 8.27
CA HIS A 147 12.83 19.30 9.61
C HIS A 147 14.33 18.96 9.74
N MET A 148 14.89 18.21 8.79
CA MET A 148 16.32 17.88 8.74
C MET A 148 17.20 19.13 8.73
N ILE A 149 16.89 20.10 7.89
CA ILE A 149 17.59 21.40 7.83
C ILE A 149 17.50 22.11 9.19
N ASN A 150 16.33 22.08 9.83
CA ASN A 150 16.12 22.73 11.12
C ASN A 150 16.86 22.04 12.27
N CYS A 151 17.06 20.73 12.21
CA CYS A 151 17.81 19.96 13.22
C CYS A 151 19.33 20.15 13.10
N SER A 152 19.83 20.43 11.90
CA SER A 152 21.26 20.44 11.57
C SER A 152 21.85 21.85 11.66
N TYR A 153 22.30 22.21 12.86
CA TYR A 153 22.90 23.53 13.12
C TYR A 153 24.24 23.75 12.39
N SER A 154 25.14 22.76 12.44
CA SER A 154 26.46 22.85 11.80
C SER A 154 26.38 22.94 10.28
N ALA A 155 25.54 22.12 9.66
CA ALA A 155 25.38 22.10 8.20
C ALA A 155 24.68 23.36 7.65
N ARG A 156 23.74 23.97 8.41
CA ARG A 156 23.22 25.31 8.08
C ARG A 156 24.29 26.39 8.17
N ARG A 157 25.12 26.38 9.21
CA ARG A 157 26.22 27.36 9.37
C ARG A 157 27.25 27.26 8.24
N ASN A 158 27.43 26.06 7.69
CA ASN A 158 28.34 25.80 6.57
C ASN A 158 27.70 26.01 5.18
N GLY A 159 26.44 26.46 5.10
CA GLY A 159 25.75 26.73 3.82
C GLY A 159 25.37 25.49 3.01
N LEU A 160 25.45 24.27 3.58
CA LEU A 160 25.24 23.02 2.85
C LEU A 160 23.79 22.78 2.39
N TYR A 161 22.84 23.61 2.82
CA TYR A 161 21.42 23.50 2.47
C TYR A 161 20.88 24.70 1.71
N ASP A 162 21.75 25.61 1.26
CA ASP A 162 21.34 26.84 0.57
C ASP A 162 20.60 26.54 -0.74
N ASP A 163 21.00 25.47 -1.44
CA ASP A 163 20.32 24.97 -2.65
C ASP A 163 18.93 24.39 -2.34
N LEU A 164 18.77 23.76 -1.18
CA LEU A 164 17.52 23.12 -0.74
C LEU A 164 16.51 24.12 -0.15
N LEU A 165 17.00 25.24 0.38
CA LEU A 165 16.19 26.36 0.85
C LEU A 165 15.72 27.28 -0.30
N GLY A 166 16.22 27.04 -1.52
CA GLY A 166 15.69 27.50 -2.79
C GLY A 166 15.18 28.93 -2.79
N LYS A 167 16.08 29.91 -3.00
CA LYS A 167 15.84 31.29 -3.53
C LYS A 167 14.66 32.12 -2.97
N ARG A 168 13.92 31.71 -1.93
CA ARG A 168 12.89 32.56 -1.28
C ARG A 168 13.50 33.79 -0.61
N THR A 169 14.79 33.73 -0.30
CA THR A 169 15.53 34.83 0.34
C THR A 169 15.98 35.94 -0.63
N HIS A 170 15.92 35.73 -1.96
CA HIS A 170 16.31 36.77 -2.92
C HIS A 170 15.28 37.90 -3.10
N LYS A 171 14.06 37.77 -2.54
CA LYS A 171 13.08 38.88 -2.51
C LYS A 171 13.08 39.72 -1.23
N LEU A 172 13.86 39.34 -0.20
CA LEU A 172 13.99 40.14 1.03
C LEU A 172 15.24 41.05 1.04
N LYS A 173 16.03 41.08 -0.04
CA LYS A 173 17.10 42.06 -0.24
C LYS A 173 16.65 43.19 -1.16
N LEU A 174 15.64 43.95 -0.74
CA LEU A 174 15.33 45.27 -1.32
C LEU A 174 14.89 46.23 -0.21
N SER A 175 15.80 46.57 0.69
CA SER A 175 15.79 47.79 1.53
C SER A 175 17.00 47.78 2.46
N LYS A 176 18.21 47.78 1.87
CA LYS A 176 19.43 48.11 2.61
C LYS A 176 19.94 49.47 2.14
N THR A 177 19.11 50.49 2.35
CA THR A 177 19.51 51.91 2.33
C THR A 177 18.65 52.64 3.35
N GLY A 178 19.21 52.92 4.53
CA GLY A 178 18.66 53.87 5.50
C GLY A 178 18.40 53.32 6.91
N ALA A 179 18.96 54.03 7.90
CA ALA A 179 18.72 53.99 9.36
C ALA A 179 19.30 52.78 10.11
N GLU A 180 20.40 52.90 10.87
CA GLU A 180 20.59 53.67 12.12
C GLU A 180 19.59 53.31 13.23
N SER A 181 20.17 52.93 14.37
CA SER A 181 19.55 52.63 15.68
C SER A 181 18.75 51.32 15.79
N ALA A 182 19.23 50.47 16.69
CA ALA A 182 18.53 49.28 17.15
C ALA A 182 17.29 49.68 17.97
N PRO A 183 16.08 49.18 17.65
CA PRO A 183 14.99 49.22 18.60
C PRO A 183 15.18 48.07 19.59
N THR A 184 15.38 48.44 20.85
CA THR A 184 15.30 47.59 22.02
C THR A 184 13.99 46.80 21.99
N LEU A 185 14.09 45.47 22.17
CA LEU A 185 12.92 44.59 22.27
C LEU A 185 12.01 45.08 23.42
N PRO A 186 10.70 45.27 23.20
CA PRO A 186 9.78 45.58 24.29
C PRO A 186 9.65 44.37 25.22
N ALA A 187 9.65 44.65 26.52
CA ALA A 187 9.42 43.65 27.56
C ALA A 187 8.08 42.95 27.34
N ILE A 188 8.09 41.63 27.48
CA ILE A 188 6.91 40.77 27.37
C ILE A 188 6.04 41.04 28.61
N GLU A 189 4.99 41.86 28.44
CA GLU A 189 3.89 41.95 29.38
C GLU A 189 3.00 40.71 29.24
N ASN A 190 2.84 39.97 30.34
CA ASN A 190 1.96 38.82 30.44
C ASN A 190 0.50 39.29 30.38
N GLN A 191 -0.11 39.28 29.19
CA GLN A 191 -1.57 39.41 29.07
C GLN A 191 -2.23 38.02 29.00
N THR A 192 -2.94 37.70 30.08
CA THR A 192 -3.90 36.60 30.15
C THR A 192 -5.16 36.98 29.38
N HIS A 193 -5.26 36.55 28.12
CA HIS A 193 -6.53 36.59 27.38
C HIS A 193 -7.17 35.21 27.35
N ALA A 194 -8.32 35.10 28.01
CA ALA A 194 -9.25 34.00 27.88
C ALA A 194 -9.85 34.03 26.47
N THR A 195 -9.67 32.94 25.72
CA THR A 195 -10.24 32.77 24.39
C THR A 195 -11.62 32.12 24.52
N GLU A 196 -12.67 32.92 24.34
CA GLU A 196 -14.01 32.42 24.02
C GLU A 196 -14.00 31.77 22.63
N LEU A 197 -14.56 30.57 22.53
CA LEU A 197 -14.67 29.81 21.28
C LEU A 197 -15.83 30.38 20.43
N PRO A 198 -15.65 30.61 19.12
CA PRO A 198 -16.75 30.98 18.24
C PRO A 198 -17.69 29.78 18.00
N PRO A 199 -18.98 30.03 17.69
CA PRO A 199 -19.97 29.00 17.48
C PRO A 199 -19.72 28.18 16.21
N ASN A 200 -20.03 26.91 16.36
CA ASN A 200 -19.86 25.80 15.41
C ASN A 200 -20.63 26.06 14.11
N VAL A 201 -19.94 26.48 13.05
CA VAL A 201 -20.50 26.58 11.69
C VAL A 201 -20.41 25.20 11.04
N VAL A 202 -21.56 24.56 10.86
CA VAL A 202 -21.70 23.30 10.11
C VAL A 202 -21.47 23.61 8.62
N PRO A 203 -20.49 22.98 7.94
CA PRO A 203 -20.33 23.15 6.50
C PRO A 203 -21.42 22.39 5.74
N ASP A 204 -22.04 23.06 4.77
CA ASP A 204 -23.02 22.50 3.86
C ASP A 204 -22.43 21.35 3.00
N PRO A 205 -23.26 20.37 2.59
CA PRO A 205 -22.81 19.26 1.75
C PRO A 205 -22.42 19.74 0.34
N PRO A 206 -21.38 19.17 -0.28
CA PRO A 206 -20.96 19.54 -1.62
C PRO A 206 -22.00 19.10 -2.66
N ALA A 207 -22.33 20.02 -3.56
CA ALA A 207 -23.21 19.79 -4.70
C ALA A 207 -22.68 18.66 -5.62
N GLU A 208 -23.60 17.80 -6.08
CA GLU A 208 -23.36 16.75 -7.07
C GLU A 208 -22.69 17.32 -8.32
N VAL A 209 -21.44 16.91 -8.56
CA VAL A 209 -20.73 17.16 -9.81
C VAL A 209 -21.09 16.05 -10.79
N ALA A 210 -21.80 16.40 -11.86
CA ALA A 210 -22.14 15.50 -12.96
C ALA A 210 -20.89 14.91 -13.63
N PRO A 211 -20.93 13.65 -14.11
CA PRO A 211 -19.78 13.01 -14.75
C PRO A 211 -19.49 13.64 -16.13
N ALA A 212 -18.24 14.05 -16.33
CA ALA A 212 -17.73 14.55 -17.60
C ALA A 212 -17.64 13.42 -18.65
N ALA A 213 -18.02 13.75 -19.88
CA ALA A 213 -17.98 12.86 -21.05
C ALA A 213 -16.55 12.38 -21.38
N PRO A 214 -16.39 11.19 -21.98
CA PRO A 214 -15.08 10.64 -22.31
C PRO A 214 -14.39 11.43 -23.42
N VAL A 215 -13.20 11.94 -23.13
CA VAL A 215 -12.28 12.57 -24.09
C VAL A 215 -11.68 11.50 -24.98
N ALA A 216 -11.87 11.65 -26.30
CA ALA A 216 -11.33 10.78 -27.32
C ALA A 216 -9.81 10.59 -27.20
N ALA A 217 -9.39 9.33 -27.17
CA ALA A 217 -7.99 8.92 -27.11
C ALA A 217 -7.21 9.42 -28.33
N ARG A 218 -6.26 10.32 -28.07
CA ARG A 218 -5.27 10.78 -29.05
C ARG A 218 -4.16 9.73 -29.15
N ARG A 219 -4.11 9.02 -30.28
CA ARG A 219 -3.01 8.09 -30.62
C ARG A 219 -1.68 8.86 -30.63
N VAL A 220 -0.75 8.45 -29.78
CA VAL A 220 0.66 8.83 -29.86
C VAL A 220 1.39 7.67 -30.54
N ALA A 221 1.94 7.96 -31.72
CA ALA A 221 2.87 7.07 -32.40
C ALA A 221 4.23 7.19 -31.72
N THR A 222 4.72 6.09 -31.16
CA THR A 222 6.14 5.89 -30.87
C THR A 222 6.56 4.61 -31.55
N GLY A 223 7.35 4.77 -32.62
CA GLY A 223 8.12 3.70 -33.22
C GLY A 223 9.23 3.26 -32.27
N GLY A 224 9.48 1.97 -32.28
CA GLY A 224 10.55 1.28 -31.58
C GLY A 224 10.59 -0.13 -32.17
N ASP A 225 11.48 -0.30 -33.14
CA ASP A 225 11.76 -1.56 -33.81
C ASP A 225 12.47 -2.50 -32.81
N ASP A 226 11.70 -3.38 -32.18
CA ASP A 226 12.22 -4.61 -31.58
C ASP A 226 11.60 -5.77 -32.36
N GLU A 227 12.36 -6.29 -33.34
CA GLU A 227 12.06 -7.56 -34.01
C GLU A 227 12.15 -8.68 -32.96
N VAL A 228 11.01 -9.07 -32.41
CA VAL A 228 10.84 -10.37 -31.77
C VAL A 228 10.67 -11.37 -32.89
N VAL A 229 11.74 -12.10 -33.18
CA VAL A 229 11.71 -13.29 -34.04
C VAL A 229 10.84 -14.33 -33.34
N ALA A 230 9.57 -14.38 -33.71
CA ALA A 230 8.67 -15.46 -33.34
C ALA A 230 9.27 -16.76 -33.88
N THR A 231 9.58 -17.68 -32.98
CA THR A 231 9.96 -19.04 -33.34
C THR A 231 8.75 -19.72 -33.96
N ASP A 232 8.94 -20.43 -35.08
CA ASP A 232 7.90 -21.11 -35.89
C ASP A 232 6.97 -22.08 -35.10
N GLU A 233 7.23 -22.33 -33.82
CA GLU A 233 6.38 -23.11 -32.93
C GLU A 233 5.19 -22.31 -32.36
N GLU A 234 5.32 -21.01 -32.06
CA GLU A 234 4.21 -20.21 -31.47
C GLU A 234 3.11 -19.91 -32.49
N VAL A 235 3.47 -19.72 -33.76
CA VAL A 235 2.48 -19.51 -34.83
C VAL A 235 1.66 -20.78 -35.07
N LYS A 236 2.19 -21.97 -34.77
CA LYS A 236 1.48 -23.24 -34.97
C LYS A 236 0.37 -23.48 -33.94
N GLU A 237 0.55 -23.03 -32.70
CA GLU A 237 -0.48 -23.15 -31.65
C GLU A 237 -1.65 -22.18 -31.85
N GLU A 238 -1.43 -21.03 -32.50
CA GLU A 238 -2.53 -20.10 -32.83
C GLU A 238 -3.46 -20.66 -33.93
N TYR A 239 -2.95 -21.41 -34.92
CA TYR A 239 -3.79 -22.00 -35.96
C TYR A 239 -4.60 -23.23 -35.48
N GLU A 240 -4.11 -24.01 -34.51
CA GLU A 240 -4.88 -25.14 -33.96
C GLU A 240 -6.05 -24.69 -33.08
N ASN A 241 -5.96 -23.51 -32.45
CA ASN A 241 -7.05 -22.96 -31.63
C ASN A 241 -8.19 -22.37 -32.47
N GLU A 242 -7.89 -21.73 -33.61
CA GLU A 242 -8.93 -21.18 -34.50
C GLU A 242 -9.74 -22.28 -35.23
N GLU A 243 -9.13 -23.43 -35.49
CA GLU A 243 -9.83 -24.57 -36.12
C GLU A 243 -10.78 -25.25 -35.13
N PHE A 244 -10.44 -25.27 -33.83
CA PHE A 244 -11.26 -25.83 -32.77
C PHE A 244 -12.47 -24.94 -32.39
N GLU A 245 -12.34 -23.61 -32.45
CA GLU A 245 -13.48 -22.70 -32.21
C GLU A 245 -14.54 -22.78 -33.31
N LYS A 246 -14.15 -22.99 -34.57
CA LYS A 246 -15.11 -23.14 -35.68
C LYS A 246 -15.92 -24.43 -35.62
N GLU A 247 -15.30 -25.53 -35.18
CA GLU A 247 -16.02 -26.81 -35.04
C GLU A 247 -17.10 -26.73 -33.93
N TYR A 248 -16.86 -25.94 -32.88
CA TYR A 248 -17.83 -25.71 -31.81
C TYR A 248 -19.01 -24.81 -32.22
N GLU A 249 -18.79 -23.82 -33.09
CA GLU A 249 -19.88 -22.97 -33.60
C GLU A 249 -20.80 -23.74 -34.56
N GLU A 250 -20.24 -24.61 -35.41
CA GLU A 250 -21.04 -25.43 -36.34
C GLU A 250 -21.88 -26.51 -35.64
N GLU A 251 -21.40 -27.10 -34.54
CA GLU A 251 -22.20 -28.03 -33.72
C GLU A 251 -23.33 -27.33 -32.97
N PHE A 252 -23.15 -26.07 -32.58
CA PHE A 252 -24.17 -25.32 -31.86
C PHE A 252 -25.33 -24.91 -32.77
N GLU A 253 -25.06 -24.50 -34.00
CA GLU A 253 -26.09 -24.13 -34.99
C GLU A 253 -26.94 -25.32 -35.46
N GLN A 254 -26.39 -26.54 -35.48
CA GLN A 254 -27.16 -27.75 -35.84
C GLN A 254 -28.10 -28.23 -34.73
N SER A 255 -27.95 -27.73 -33.50
CA SER A 255 -28.78 -28.14 -32.36
C SER A 255 -30.08 -27.34 -32.21
N ASP A 256 -30.18 -26.19 -32.89
CA ASP A 256 -31.32 -25.26 -32.83
C ASP A 256 -32.22 -25.30 -34.09
N ALA A 257 -31.93 -26.18 -35.06
CA ALA A 257 -32.75 -26.46 -36.26
C ALA A 257 -33.52 -27.77 -36.15
#